data_AF-A0A849RYZ4-F1
#
_entry.id   AF-A0A849RYZ4-F1
#
_cell.length_a   1.000
_cell.length_b   1.000
_cell.length_c   1.000
_cell.angle_alpha   90.00
_cell.angle_beta   90.00
_cell.angle_gamma   90.00
#
_symmetry.space_group_name_H-M   'P 1'
#
loop_
_entity.id
_entity.type
_entity.pdbx_description
1 polymer ?
#
loop_
_entity_poly.entity_id
_entity_poly.type
_entity_poly.pdbx_seq_one_letter_code
_entity_poly.pdbx_strand_id
1 'polypeptide(L)'
;MTTEEKIRHQLATNPILIYMKGIPSNPQCGFSAKATGLLNATHIPYAYINVLEAPFIREKLPSISHWPTYPQLFVNGELVGGCDIVEEMANNGSLLPLLTAAVPKKPEAEAKTDTISPEAVAQLIQLAITDAKVKIDGIGCDLTITVVSEQFDGLSLVKKQQQVLACLTAPLATGQLHAVSVKAYTPDEWLGLQTQPAAGLLQIQ
;
A
#
# COMPACT_ATOMS: atom_id res chain seq x y z
N MET A 1 -14.94 23.14 -14.33
CA MET A 1 -14.50 23.06 -12.93
C MET A 1 -13.62 24.26 -12.62
N THR A 2 -14.17 25.17 -11.82
CA THR A 2 -13.52 26.39 -11.31
C THR A 2 -12.41 26.05 -10.31
N THR A 3 -11.53 27.01 -10.02
CA THR A 3 -10.49 26.86 -8.99
C THR A 3 -11.07 26.51 -7.62
N GLU A 4 -12.22 27.08 -7.27
CA GLU A 4 -12.88 26.81 -6.01
C GLU A 4 -13.36 25.36 -5.91
N GLU A 5 -14.00 24.84 -6.96
CA GLU A 5 -14.39 23.43 -7.02
C GLU A 5 -13.17 22.50 -6.89
N LYS A 6 -12.02 22.86 -7.50
CA LYS A 6 -10.78 22.08 -7.38
C LYS A 6 -10.28 22.03 -5.94
N ILE A 7 -10.27 23.17 -5.25
CA ILE A 7 -9.85 23.26 -3.85
C ILE A 7 -10.80 22.44 -2.96
N ARG A 8 -12.12 22.60 -3.13
CA ARG A 8 -13.11 21.83 -2.37
C ARG A 8 -12.97 20.33 -2.61
N HIS A 9 -12.72 19.91 -3.85
CA HIS A 9 -12.47 18.52 -4.17
C HIS A 9 -11.18 18.00 -3.52
N GLN A 10 -10.09 18.77 -3.56
CA GLN A 10 -8.84 18.41 -2.87
C GLN A 10 -9.05 18.22 -1.36
N LEU A 11 -9.77 19.13 -0.73
CA LEU A 11 -10.10 19.08 0.70
C LEU A 11 -11.01 17.89 1.06
N ALA A 12 -11.94 17.51 0.18
CA ALA A 12 -12.82 16.37 0.39
C ALA A 12 -12.12 15.02 0.17
N THR A 13 -11.20 14.94 -0.80
CA THR A 13 -10.53 13.69 -1.18
C THR A 13 -9.33 13.38 -0.29
N ASN A 14 -8.73 14.39 0.35
CA ASN A 14 -7.51 14.22 1.14
C ASN A 14 -7.79 14.53 2.63
N PRO A 15 -7.84 13.51 3.51
CA PRO A 15 -8.17 13.71 4.92
C PRO A 15 -7.15 14.56 5.66
N ILE A 16 -5.88 14.56 5.22
CA ILE A 16 -4.83 15.42 5.75
C ILE A 16 -4.15 16.06 4.54
N LEU A 17 -4.24 17.37 4.42
CA LEU A 17 -3.74 18.13 3.26
C LEU A 17 -3.03 19.40 3.72
N ILE A 18 -1.80 19.62 3.24
CA ILE A 18 -1.07 20.87 3.46
C ILE A 18 -0.85 21.64 2.15
N TYR A 19 -1.26 22.90 2.12
CA TYR A 19 -0.87 23.84 1.08
C TYR A 19 0.42 24.53 1.51
N MET A 20 1.50 24.39 0.72
CA MET A 20 2.84 24.84 1.11
C MET A 20 3.61 25.45 -0.06
N LYS A 21 4.69 26.16 0.24
CA LYS A 21 5.62 26.71 -0.75
C LYS A 21 6.76 25.73 -0.97
N GLY A 22 6.82 25.12 -2.16
CA GLY A 22 7.69 24.00 -2.48
C GLY A 22 7.03 22.66 -2.17
N ILE A 23 7.84 21.62 -1.97
CA ILE A 23 7.39 20.26 -1.65
C ILE A 23 8.01 19.80 -0.32
N PRO A 24 7.47 18.78 0.39
CA PRO A 24 8.00 18.35 1.68
C PRO A 24 9.49 17.96 1.66
N SER A 25 9.96 17.36 0.56
CA SER A 25 11.36 16.97 0.38
C SER A 25 12.29 18.15 0.02
N ASN A 26 11.73 19.23 -0.52
CA ASN A 26 12.47 20.42 -0.93
C ASN A 26 11.61 21.67 -0.73
N PRO A 27 11.43 22.11 0.53
CA PRO A 27 10.60 23.26 0.85
C PRO A 27 11.29 24.56 0.40
N GLN A 28 10.51 25.50 -0.14
CA GLN A 28 11.02 26.78 -0.66
C GLN A 28 10.70 27.96 0.27
N CYS A 29 10.31 27.68 1.51
CA CYS A 29 10.02 28.67 2.54
C CYS A 29 10.27 28.05 3.92
N GLY A 30 10.92 28.79 4.83
CA GLY A 30 11.24 28.31 6.19
C GLY A 30 10.01 27.88 7.01
N PHE A 31 8.90 28.61 6.90
CA PHE A 31 7.64 28.22 7.55
C PHE A 31 7.05 26.93 6.98
N SER A 32 7.16 26.73 5.66
CA SER A 32 6.75 25.48 5.02
C SER A 32 7.64 24.32 5.44
N ALA A 33 8.97 24.53 5.49
CA ALA A 33 9.94 23.53 5.94
C ALA A 33 9.66 23.08 7.38
N LYS A 34 9.40 24.03 8.26
CA LYS A 34 9.09 23.78 9.68
C LYS A 34 7.80 22.99 9.84
N ALA A 35 6.70 23.43 9.22
CA ALA A 35 5.42 22.73 9.29
C ALA A 35 5.51 21.30 8.74
N THR A 36 6.15 21.09 7.58
CA THR A 36 6.33 19.72 7.03
C THR A 36 7.26 18.87 7.88
N GLY A 37 8.28 19.47 8.50
CA GLY A 37 9.17 18.75 9.42
C GLY A 37 8.41 18.18 10.62
N LEU A 38 7.53 18.99 11.21
CA LEU A 38 6.67 18.56 12.32
C LEU A 38 5.68 17.47 11.90
N LEU A 39 5.03 17.63 10.73
CA LEU A 39 4.15 16.60 10.18
C LEU A 39 4.90 15.29 9.92
N ASN A 40 6.10 15.35 9.34
CA ASN A 40 6.92 14.17 9.06
C ASN A 40 7.32 13.43 10.35
N ALA A 41 7.58 14.17 11.44
CA ALA A 41 7.89 13.57 12.74
C ALA A 41 6.73 12.77 13.35
N THR A 42 5.49 12.99 12.89
CA THR A 42 4.33 12.18 13.31
C THR A 42 4.24 10.83 12.61
N HIS A 43 4.99 10.64 11.51
CA HIS A 43 4.92 9.46 10.63
C HIS A 43 3.53 9.19 10.02
N ILE A 44 2.59 10.14 10.12
CA ILE A 44 1.27 10.04 9.49
C ILE A 44 1.35 10.53 8.04
N PRO A 45 0.86 9.76 7.05
CA PRO A 45 0.85 10.20 5.67
C PRO A 45 -0.11 11.37 5.46
N TYR A 46 0.30 12.34 4.65
CA TYR A 46 -0.49 13.50 4.28
C TYR A 46 -0.27 13.86 2.81
N ALA A 47 -1.29 14.46 2.20
CA ALA A 47 -1.17 15.05 0.86
C ALA A 47 -0.61 16.47 0.95
N TYR A 48 0.02 16.94 -0.11
CA TYR A 48 0.51 18.31 -0.20
C TYR A 48 0.19 18.95 -1.55
N ILE A 49 0.09 20.28 -1.57
CA ILE A 49 -0.01 21.07 -2.79
C ILE A 49 1.04 22.17 -2.75
N ASN A 50 1.90 22.19 -3.77
CA ASN A 50 2.85 23.28 -3.98
C ASN A 50 2.14 24.50 -4.59
N VAL A 51 1.87 25.52 -3.80
CA VAL A 51 1.17 26.73 -4.26
C VAL A 51 2.03 27.63 -5.16
N LEU A 52 3.33 27.37 -5.24
CA LEU A 52 4.21 28.08 -6.18
C LEU A 52 4.01 27.57 -7.62
N GLU A 53 3.66 26.29 -7.78
CA GLU A 53 3.36 25.68 -9.09
C GLU A 53 1.87 25.78 -9.45
N ALA A 54 1.01 26.13 -8.47
CA ALA A 54 -0.43 26.32 -8.65
C ALA A 54 -0.85 27.78 -8.32
N PRO A 55 -0.54 28.77 -9.18
CA PRO A 55 -0.81 30.19 -8.91
C PRO A 55 -2.30 30.48 -8.66
N PHE A 56 -3.18 29.81 -9.41
CA PHE A 56 -4.63 29.93 -9.23
C PHE A 56 -5.10 29.50 -7.83
N ILE A 57 -4.53 28.42 -7.26
CA ILE A 57 -4.82 27.99 -5.89
C ILE A 57 -4.27 29.02 -4.90
N ARG A 58 -3.03 29.48 -5.14
CA ARG A 58 -2.35 30.46 -4.28
C ARG A 58 -3.20 31.72 -4.06
N GLU A 59 -3.82 32.21 -5.13
CA GLU A 59 -4.65 33.42 -5.13
C GLU A 59 -6.02 33.19 -4.48
N LYS A 60 -6.65 32.04 -4.74
CA LYS A 60 -8.05 31.80 -4.35
C LYS A 60 -8.20 31.18 -2.95
N LEU A 61 -7.29 30.32 -2.52
CA LEU A 61 -7.39 29.59 -1.24
C LEU A 61 -7.55 30.53 -0.02
N PRO A 62 -6.81 31.64 0.13
CA PRO A 62 -6.95 32.51 1.31
C PRO A 62 -8.35 33.07 1.51
N SER A 63 -9.10 33.27 0.42
CA SER A 63 -10.49 33.72 0.49
C SER A 63 -11.46 32.61 0.90
N ILE A 64 -11.13 31.35 0.60
CA ILE A 64 -11.95 30.18 0.96
C ILE A 64 -11.69 29.76 2.40
N SER A 65 -10.44 29.75 2.82
CA SER A 65 -10.02 29.31 4.15
C SER A 65 -10.10 30.41 5.21
N HIS A 66 -10.35 31.65 4.79
CA HIS A 66 -10.25 32.84 5.64
C HIS A 66 -8.88 32.97 6.33
N TRP A 67 -7.83 32.46 5.69
CA TRP A 67 -6.47 32.45 6.23
C TRP A 67 -5.46 33.06 5.23
N PRO A 68 -4.73 34.13 5.61
CA PRO A 68 -3.97 34.93 4.65
C PRO A 68 -2.59 34.36 4.27
N THR A 69 -2.04 33.42 5.04
CA THR A 69 -0.63 32.99 4.91
C THR A 69 -0.46 31.52 4.54
N TYR A 70 0.76 31.14 4.16
CA TYR A 70 1.15 29.75 3.90
C TYR A 70 2.34 29.39 4.78
N PRO A 71 2.48 28.13 5.23
CA PRO A 71 1.65 26.97 4.88
C PRO A 71 0.25 27.00 5.54
N GLN A 72 -0.71 26.22 4.99
CA GLN A 72 -2.04 25.99 5.57
C GLN A 72 -2.30 24.49 5.67
N LEU A 73 -2.49 23.98 6.88
CA LEU A 73 -2.85 22.58 7.15
C LEU A 73 -4.37 22.44 7.27
N PHE A 74 -4.92 21.46 6.55
CA PHE A 74 -6.30 21.04 6.62
C PHE A 74 -6.41 19.59 7.06
N VAL A 75 -7.41 19.32 7.88
CA VAL A 75 -7.75 17.98 8.38
C VAL A 75 -9.25 17.77 8.22
N ASN A 76 -9.66 16.71 7.52
CA ASN A 76 -11.04 16.41 7.14
C ASN A 76 -11.77 17.60 6.48
N GLY A 77 -11.04 18.37 5.68
CA GLY A 77 -11.56 19.56 4.98
C GLY A 77 -11.67 20.82 5.85
N GLU A 78 -11.36 20.74 7.14
CA GLU A 78 -11.35 21.87 8.07
C GLU A 78 -9.93 22.45 8.20
N LEU A 79 -9.81 23.78 8.27
CA LEU A 79 -8.52 24.44 8.46
C LEU A 79 -8.07 24.24 9.91
N VAL A 80 -6.90 23.63 10.09
CA VAL A 80 -6.22 23.53 11.39
C VAL A 80 -5.44 24.80 11.68
N GLY A 81 -4.69 25.30 10.69
CA GLY A 81 -3.93 26.54 10.84
C GLY A 81 -2.64 26.61 10.02
N GLY A 82 -1.83 27.61 10.33
CA GLY A 82 -0.51 27.83 9.74
C GLY A 82 0.64 27.19 10.52
N CYS A 83 1.87 27.58 10.20
CA CYS A 83 3.08 27.02 10.80
C CYS A 83 3.11 27.12 12.34
N ASP A 84 2.77 28.27 12.91
CA ASP A 84 2.86 28.49 14.36
C ASP A 84 1.85 27.64 15.14
N ILE A 85 0.63 27.47 14.61
CA ILE A 85 -0.39 26.60 15.21
C ILE A 85 0.05 25.14 15.13
N VAL A 86 0.58 24.70 13.99
CA VAL A 86 1.09 23.33 13.83
C VAL A 86 2.23 23.05 14.80
N GLU A 87 3.12 24.02 15.02
CA GLU A 87 4.18 23.94 16.03
C GLU A 87 3.63 23.87 17.45
N GLU A 88 2.70 24.74 17.83
CA GLU A 88 2.07 24.72 19.14
C GLU A 88 1.41 23.37 19.41
N MET A 89 0.65 22.85 18.44
CA MET A 89 -0.01 21.54 18.52
C MET A 89 0.99 20.39 18.61
N ALA A 90 2.14 20.49 17.94
CA ALA A 90 3.20 19.49 18.06
C ALA A 90 3.83 19.52 19.45
N ASN A 91 4.12 20.72 19.98
CA ASN A 91 4.74 20.90 21.29
C ASN A 91 3.85 20.49 22.45
N ASN A 92 2.53 20.71 22.35
CA ASN A 92 1.57 20.31 23.37
C ASN A 92 1.02 18.88 23.16
N GLY A 93 1.45 18.18 22.10
CA GLY A 93 1.07 16.79 21.80
C GLY A 93 -0.31 16.60 21.18
N SER A 94 -1.06 17.67 20.89
CA SER A 94 -2.40 17.58 20.29
C SER A 94 -2.41 17.32 18.78
N LEU A 95 -1.28 17.54 18.09
CA LEU A 95 -1.17 17.33 16.64
C LEU A 95 -1.34 15.86 16.25
N LEU A 96 -0.59 14.96 16.89
CA LEU A 96 -0.63 13.52 16.58
C LEU A 96 -2.04 12.92 16.68
N PRO A 97 -2.80 13.06 17.80
CA PRO A 97 -4.13 12.47 17.90
C PRO A 97 -5.11 13.06 16.88
N LEU A 98 -4.99 14.35 16.56
CA LEU A 98 -5.80 14.98 15.51
C LEU A 98 -5.55 14.30 14.14
N LEU A 99 -4.28 14.13 13.76
CA LEU A 99 -3.92 13.50 12.49
C LEU A 99 -4.33 12.02 12.47
N THR A 100 -4.06 11.27 13.54
CA THR A 100 -4.44 9.85 13.64
C THR A 100 -5.95 9.63 13.54
N ALA A 101 -6.76 10.52 14.13
CA ALA A 101 -8.21 10.42 14.03
C ALA A 101 -8.75 10.70 12.62
N ALA A 102 -8.02 11.50 11.83
CA ALA A 102 -8.41 11.87 10.48
C ALA A 102 -7.96 10.87 9.42
N VAL A 103 -6.90 10.09 9.67
CA VAL A 103 -6.62 8.93 8.83
C VAL A 103 -7.86 8.04 8.91
N PRO A 104 -8.54 7.75 7.77
CA PRO A 104 -9.66 6.84 7.79
C PRO A 104 -9.15 5.53 8.40
N LYS A 105 -9.74 5.13 9.54
CA LYS A 105 -9.53 3.81 10.13
C LYS A 105 -10.09 2.79 9.15
N LYS A 106 -9.32 2.49 8.12
CA LYS A 106 -9.46 1.22 7.43
C LYS A 106 -9.04 0.17 8.45
N PRO A 107 -9.86 -0.87 8.72
CA PRO A 107 -9.34 -2.04 9.42
C PRO A 107 -8.09 -2.48 8.65
N GLU A 108 -7.07 -2.85 9.39
CA GLU A 108 -5.78 -3.29 8.89
C GLU A 108 -5.94 -4.33 7.76
N ALA A 109 -5.99 -3.83 6.52
CA ALA A 109 -5.89 -4.55 5.27
C ALA A 109 -5.88 -3.53 4.12
N GLU A 110 -5.01 -3.81 3.15
CA GLU A 110 -4.99 -3.21 1.80
C GLU A 110 -4.23 -1.89 1.64
N ALA A 111 -2.91 -2.04 1.47
CA ALA A 111 -2.20 -1.38 0.39
C ALA A 111 -1.46 -2.45 -0.44
N LYS A 112 -1.83 -2.57 -1.73
CA LYS A 112 -0.93 -2.56 -2.91
C LYS A 112 -1.69 -3.04 -4.15
N THR A 113 -1.63 -2.20 -5.21
CA THR A 113 -1.57 -2.46 -6.66
C THR A 113 -2.40 -3.60 -7.27
N ASP A 114 -2.88 -3.42 -8.50
CA ASP A 114 -3.49 -4.41 -9.44
C ASP A 114 -2.69 -5.73 -9.68
N THR A 115 -2.05 -6.29 -8.66
CA THR A 115 -1.40 -7.60 -8.66
C THR A 115 -1.85 -8.28 -7.37
N ILE A 116 -2.50 -9.44 -7.52
CA ILE A 116 -2.91 -10.24 -6.37
C ILE A 116 -1.67 -10.55 -5.51
N SER A 117 -1.73 -10.13 -4.25
CA SER A 117 -0.65 -10.36 -3.28
C SER A 117 -0.49 -11.87 -3.00
N PRO A 118 0.73 -12.36 -2.73
CA PRO A 118 0.97 -13.78 -2.47
C PRO A 118 0.11 -14.33 -1.32
N GLU A 119 -0.16 -13.51 -0.30
CA GLU A 119 -1.05 -13.89 0.80
C GLU A 119 -2.50 -14.12 0.35
N ALA A 120 -3.00 -13.30 -0.58
CA ALA A 120 -4.35 -13.47 -1.14
C ALA A 120 -4.43 -14.74 -2.02
N VAL A 121 -3.37 -15.07 -2.77
CA VAL A 121 -3.28 -16.35 -3.50
C VAL A 121 -3.34 -17.53 -2.53
N ALA A 122 -2.57 -17.46 -1.43
CA ALA A 122 -2.55 -18.51 -0.42
C ALA A 122 -3.94 -18.70 0.21
N GLN A 123 -4.65 -17.60 0.51
CA GLN A 123 -6.00 -17.63 1.04
C GLN A 123 -7.02 -18.25 0.06
N LEU A 124 -6.96 -17.90 -1.23
CA LEU A 124 -7.83 -18.51 -2.25
C LEU A 124 -7.66 -20.03 -2.32
N ILE A 125 -6.41 -20.50 -2.26
CA ILE A 125 -6.09 -21.92 -2.29
C ILE A 125 -6.55 -22.60 -0.98
N GLN A 126 -6.34 -21.97 0.18
CA GLN A 126 -6.81 -22.48 1.47
C GLN A 126 -8.34 -22.54 1.57
N LEU A 127 -9.05 -21.62 0.90
CA LEU A 127 -10.51 -21.62 0.84
C LEU A 127 -11.04 -22.80 0.01
N ALA A 128 -10.33 -23.16 -1.07
CA ALA A 128 -10.67 -24.31 -1.90
C ALA A 128 -10.20 -25.66 -1.30
N ILE A 129 -9.08 -25.65 -0.57
CA ILE A 129 -8.44 -26.82 0.02
C ILE A 129 -8.12 -26.50 1.48
N THR A 130 -8.99 -26.92 2.39
CA THR A 130 -8.94 -26.53 3.81
C THR A 130 -7.66 -26.96 4.54
N ASP A 131 -7.00 -28.03 4.07
CA ASP A 131 -5.75 -28.56 4.63
C ASP A 131 -4.49 -28.12 3.84
N ALA A 132 -4.64 -27.21 2.86
CA ALA A 132 -3.52 -26.83 2.02
C ALA A 132 -2.48 -25.97 2.74
N LYS A 133 -1.24 -26.47 2.77
CA LYS A 133 -0.05 -25.68 3.07
C LYS A 133 0.49 -25.07 1.77
N VAL A 134 0.36 -23.76 1.64
CA VAL A 134 0.81 -23.02 0.46
C VAL A 134 2.12 -22.31 0.77
N LYS A 135 3.12 -22.54 -0.06
CA LYS A 135 4.40 -21.82 -0.07
C LYS A 135 4.55 -21.12 -1.40
N ILE A 136 4.76 -19.81 -1.39
CA ILE A 136 4.97 -19.01 -2.60
C ILE A 136 6.41 -18.54 -2.61
N ASP A 137 7.11 -18.85 -3.69
CA ASP A 137 8.52 -18.54 -3.90
C ASP A 137 8.67 -17.76 -5.21
N GLY A 138 9.32 -16.59 -5.17
CA GLY A 138 9.51 -15.72 -6.34
C GLY A 138 9.50 -14.24 -6.00
N ILE A 139 10.17 -13.44 -6.83
CA ILE A 139 10.22 -11.97 -6.75
C ILE A 139 9.80 -11.43 -8.12
N GLY A 140 8.76 -10.60 -8.17
CA GLY A 140 8.25 -10.03 -9.44
C GLY A 140 7.18 -10.90 -10.10
N CYS A 141 7.24 -11.02 -11.44
CA CYS A 141 6.19 -11.66 -12.25
C CYS A 141 6.31 -13.19 -12.36
N ASP A 142 7.43 -13.78 -11.94
CA ASP A 142 7.70 -15.23 -12.01
C ASP A 142 7.44 -15.90 -10.66
N LEU A 143 6.16 -16.06 -10.30
CA LEU A 143 5.76 -16.64 -9.01
C LEU A 143 5.64 -18.16 -9.12
N THR A 144 6.32 -18.88 -8.22
CA THR A 144 6.18 -20.33 -8.03
C THR A 144 5.33 -20.61 -6.81
N ILE A 145 4.15 -21.18 -7.03
CA ILE A 145 3.20 -21.53 -5.98
C ILE A 145 3.31 -23.03 -5.74
N THR A 146 3.77 -23.39 -4.55
CA THR A 146 3.85 -24.77 -4.09
C THR A 146 2.73 -25.06 -3.10
N VAL A 147 1.87 -26.01 -3.41
CA VAL A 147 0.74 -26.40 -2.56
C VAL A 147 0.96 -27.82 -2.07
N VAL A 148 0.88 -28.01 -0.76
CA VAL A 148 1.03 -29.31 -0.11
C VAL A 148 -0.28 -29.66 0.59
N SER A 149 -0.92 -30.77 0.23
CA SER A 149 -2.18 -31.20 0.85
C SER A 149 -2.38 -32.71 0.76
N GLU A 150 -3.01 -33.30 1.78
CA GLU A 150 -3.43 -34.71 1.77
C GLU A 150 -4.52 -34.99 0.72
N GLN A 151 -5.27 -33.98 0.28
CA GLN A 151 -6.30 -34.14 -0.76
C GLN A 151 -5.73 -34.55 -2.13
N PHE A 152 -4.40 -34.45 -2.30
CA PHE A 152 -3.72 -34.90 -3.50
C PHE A 152 -3.38 -36.39 -3.49
N ASP A 153 -3.63 -37.10 -2.39
CA ASP A 153 -3.42 -38.54 -2.30
C ASP A 153 -4.29 -39.30 -3.32
N GLY A 154 -3.69 -40.26 -4.02
CA GLY A 154 -4.38 -41.03 -5.07
C GLY A 154 -4.69 -40.29 -6.39
N LEU A 155 -4.33 -39.01 -6.54
CA LEU A 155 -4.50 -38.24 -7.79
C LEU A 155 -3.24 -38.29 -8.67
N SER A 156 -3.41 -38.23 -9.99
CA SER A 156 -2.29 -38.11 -10.93
C SER A 156 -1.66 -36.71 -10.88
N LEU A 157 -0.36 -36.60 -11.17
CA LEU A 157 0.39 -35.33 -11.14
C LEU A 157 -0.32 -34.18 -11.87
N VAL A 158 -0.84 -34.46 -13.08
CA VAL A 158 -1.57 -33.48 -13.89
C VAL A 158 -2.88 -33.07 -13.20
N LYS A 159 -3.59 -34.02 -12.58
CA LYS A 159 -4.87 -33.75 -11.90
C LYS A 159 -4.66 -32.95 -10.61
N LYS A 160 -3.57 -33.22 -9.87
CA LYS A 160 -3.12 -32.39 -8.72
C LYS A 160 -2.89 -30.94 -9.16
N GLN A 161 -2.12 -30.74 -10.24
CA GLN A 161 -1.83 -29.41 -10.77
C GLN A 161 -3.08 -28.70 -11.31
N GLN A 162 -3.95 -29.40 -12.03
CA GLN A 162 -5.21 -28.85 -12.55
C GLN A 162 -6.14 -28.38 -11.43
N GLN A 163 -6.23 -29.11 -10.32
CA GLN A 163 -7.07 -28.73 -9.18
C GLN A 163 -6.61 -27.41 -8.55
N VAL A 164 -5.30 -27.22 -8.42
CA VAL A 164 -4.73 -25.95 -7.92
C VAL A 164 -4.88 -24.85 -8.97
N LEU A 165 -4.63 -25.14 -10.25
CA LEU A 165 -4.76 -24.16 -11.33
C LEU A 165 -6.21 -23.69 -11.50
N ALA A 166 -7.21 -24.54 -11.24
CA ALA A 166 -8.63 -24.18 -11.25
C ALA A 166 -8.93 -23.06 -10.23
N CYS A 167 -8.29 -23.10 -9.06
CA CYS A 167 -8.42 -22.05 -8.03
C CYS A 167 -7.81 -20.72 -8.50
N LEU A 168 -6.78 -20.80 -9.35
CA LEU A 168 -6.05 -19.65 -9.88
C LEU A 168 -6.56 -19.20 -11.25
N THR A 169 -7.54 -19.90 -11.84
CA THR A 169 -8.07 -19.58 -13.17
C THR A 169 -8.81 -18.26 -13.18
N ALA A 170 -9.59 -17.95 -12.12
CA ALA A 170 -10.27 -16.67 -11.98
C ALA A 170 -9.29 -15.47 -11.99
N PRO A 171 -8.23 -15.45 -11.16
CA PRO A 171 -7.26 -14.35 -11.18
C PRO A 171 -6.32 -14.34 -12.41
N LEU A 172 -6.12 -15.47 -13.08
CA LEU A 172 -5.44 -15.53 -14.39
C LEU A 172 -6.31 -14.93 -15.50
N ALA A 173 -7.62 -15.21 -15.50
CA ALA A 173 -8.55 -14.73 -16.53
C ALA A 173 -8.82 -13.22 -16.44
N THR A 174 -8.73 -12.65 -15.24
CA THR A 174 -8.90 -11.20 -15.00
C THR A 174 -7.65 -10.38 -15.35
N GLY A 175 -6.55 -11.00 -15.78
CA GLY A 175 -5.29 -10.33 -16.07
C GLY A 175 -4.52 -9.90 -14.81
N GLN A 176 -4.93 -10.37 -13.62
CA GLN A 176 -4.31 -10.05 -12.33
C GLN A 176 -3.08 -10.93 -12.04
N LEU A 177 -2.89 -12.00 -12.80
CA LEU A 177 -1.73 -12.90 -12.78
C LEU A 177 -1.21 -13.10 -14.22
N HIS A 178 0.08 -12.82 -14.45
CA HIS A 178 0.69 -12.86 -15.78
C HIS A 178 1.21 -14.25 -16.17
N ALA A 179 1.95 -14.92 -15.28
CA ALA A 179 2.40 -16.29 -15.41
C ALA A 179 2.72 -16.85 -14.02
N VAL A 180 2.27 -18.08 -13.73
CA VAL A 180 2.55 -18.75 -12.45
C VAL A 180 2.94 -20.20 -12.67
N SER A 181 3.95 -20.65 -11.92
CA SER A 181 4.34 -22.06 -11.89
C SER A 181 3.71 -22.74 -10.69
N VAL A 182 2.84 -23.72 -10.92
CA VAL A 182 2.13 -24.43 -9.86
C VAL A 182 2.77 -25.79 -9.62
N LYS A 183 3.14 -26.06 -8.37
CA LYS A 183 3.63 -27.37 -7.91
C LYS A 183 2.70 -27.90 -6.82
N ALA A 184 2.18 -29.11 -6.99
CA ALA A 184 1.24 -29.72 -6.04
C ALA A 184 1.82 -31.05 -5.54
N TYR A 185 1.93 -31.20 -4.22
CA TYR A 185 2.54 -32.36 -3.56
C TYR A 185 1.69 -32.86 -2.40
N THR A 186 1.69 -34.16 -2.12
CA THR A 186 1.25 -34.67 -0.82
C THR A 186 2.28 -34.32 0.26
N PRO A 187 1.92 -34.32 1.56
CA PRO A 187 2.87 -34.10 2.64
C PRO A 187 4.07 -35.06 2.60
N ASP A 188 3.84 -36.31 2.22
CA ASP A 188 4.86 -37.35 2.10
C ASP A 188 5.84 -37.07 0.94
N GLU A 189 5.30 -36.72 -0.25
CA GLU A 189 6.11 -36.27 -1.40
C GLU A 189 6.94 -35.02 -1.08
N TRP A 190 6.35 -34.07 -0.35
CA TRP A 190 7.03 -32.83 0.05
C TRP A 190 8.17 -33.08 1.03
N LEU A 191 7.98 -33.99 1.98
CA LEU A 191 9.01 -34.38 2.94
C LEU A 191 10.22 -35.02 2.24
N GLY A 192 9.96 -35.92 1.28
CA GLY A 192 11.00 -36.58 0.48
C GLY A 192 11.81 -35.61 -0.40
N LEU A 193 11.21 -34.51 -0.84
CA LEU A 193 11.90 -33.44 -1.59
C LEU A 193 12.81 -32.59 -0.70
N GLN A 194 12.43 -32.37 0.57
CA GLN A 194 13.26 -31.61 1.51
C GLN A 194 14.46 -32.40 2.06
N THR A 195 14.40 -33.74 1.98
CA THR A 195 15.48 -34.62 2.49
C THR A 195 16.54 -34.96 1.46
N GLN A 196 16.48 -34.41 0.23
CA GLN A 196 17.56 -34.58 -0.74
C GLN A 196 18.69 -33.57 -0.46
N PRO A 197 19.89 -34.01 0.00
CA PRO A 197 21.07 -33.17 -0.09
C PRO A 197 21.34 -32.88 -1.57
N ALA A 198 21.66 -31.63 -1.91
CA ALA A 198 21.97 -31.18 -3.26
C ALA A 198 22.95 -32.15 -3.94
N ALA A 199 22.42 -32.99 -4.83
CA ALA A 199 23.20 -33.95 -5.58
C ALA A 199 24.07 -33.20 -6.60
N GLY A 200 25.34 -33.04 -6.24
CA GLY A 200 26.53 -33.05 -7.08
C GLY A 200 26.46 -32.42 -8.47
N LEU A 201 27.20 -31.32 -8.65
CA LEU A 201 27.92 -31.08 -9.89
C LEU A 201 29.42 -31.12 -9.59
N LEU A 202 30.04 -32.21 -10.04
CA LEU A 202 31.47 -32.49 -10.00
C LEU A 202 32.24 -31.47 -10.85
N GLN A 203 33.26 -30.85 -10.26
CA GLN A 203 34.30 -30.14 -11.00
C GLN A 203 35.39 -31.16 -11.36
N ILE A 204 35.43 -31.56 -12.63
CA ILE A 204 36.57 -32.29 -13.23
C ILE A 204 37.74 -31.31 -13.42
N GLN A 205 38.95 -31.82 -13.19
CA GLN A 205 40.22 -31.08 -13.17
C GLN A 205 40.59 -30.42 -14.50
#